data_AF-Q72A31-F1
#
_entry.id   AF-Q72A31-F1
#
_cell.length_a   1.000
_cell.length_b   1.000
_cell.length_c   1.000
_cell.angle_alpha   90.00
_cell.angle_beta   90.00
_cell.angle_gamma   90.00
#
_symmetry.space_group_name_H-M   'P 1'
#
loop_
_entity.id
_entity.type
_entity.pdbx_description
1 polymer ?
#
loop_
_entity_poly.entity_id
_entity_poly.type
_entity_poly.pdbx_seq_one_letter_code
_entity_poly.pdbx_strand_id
1 'polypeptide(L)'
;MKASIGTCAAFVGTLLGGVGMMISLLFLLLVIDFALGFCRAWRAGRVSSSKLRGGGLKFVFYFLSIVVMAAVQAATSQSTGMTIPLRDVFVAYLCVNEGLSCLEHLSYFGVPVPEKIRERLRAYRDNLCTSK
;
A
#
# COMPACT_ATOMS: atom_id res chain seq x y z
N MET A 1 23.05 14.68 -10.11
CA MET A 1 22.24 13.58 -9.52
C MET A 1 21.17 14.06 -8.54
N LYS A 2 21.42 14.99 -7.62
CA LYS A 2 20.38 15.47 -6.68
C LYS A 2 19.21 16.20 -7.38
N ALA A 3 19.50 16.98 -8.43
CA ALA A 3 18.49 17.70 -9.21
C ALA A 3 17.54 16.76 -9.97
N SER A 4 18.04 15.69 -10.59
CA SER A 4 17.22 14.74 -11.35
C SER A 4 16.28 13.93 -10.46
N ILE A 5 16.74 13.55 -9.26
CA ILE A 5 15.89 12.86 -8.26
C ILE A 5 14.77 13.78 -7.78
N GLY A 6 15.09 15.06 -7.54
CA GLY A 6 14.10 16.07 -7.15
C GLY A 6 13.01 16.30 -8.20
N THR A 7 13.39 16.39 -9.48
CA THR A 7 12.41 16.56 -10.58
C THR A 7 11.49 15.36 -10.72
N CYS A 8 12.02 14.13 -10.63
CA CYS A 8 11.19 12.92 -10.68
C CYS A 8 10.24 12.84 -9.47
N ALA A 9 10.73 13.14 -8.27
CA ALA A 9 9.90 13.12 -7.06
C ALA A 9 8.78 14.18 -7.10
N ALA A 10 9.08 15.37 -7.61
CA ALA A 10 8.08 16.42 -7.79
C ALA A 10 7.02 16.01 -8.83
N PHE A 11 7.45 15.46 -9.97
CA PHE A 11 6.53 14.97 -11.01
C PHE A 11 5.61 13.86 -10.48
N VAL A 12 6.19 12.88 -9.78
CA VAL A 12 5.42 11.81 -9.12
C VAL A 12 4.45 12.39 -8.09
N GLY A 13 4.87 13.36 -7.28
CA GLY A 13 4.00 14.04 -6.31
C GLY A 13 2.81 14.73 -6.97
N THR A 14 2.98 15.33 -8.14
CA THR A 14 1.87 15.93 -8.90
C THR A 14 0.88 14.88 -9.43
N LEU A 15 1.37 13.74 -9.93
CA LEU A 15 0.52 12.65 -10.43
C LEU A 15 -0.36 12.02 -9.34
N LEU A 16 0.11 12.03 -8.09
CA LEU A 16 -0.64 11.54 -6.94
C LEU A 16 -1.70 12.54 -6.42
N GLY A 17 -1.71 13.76 -6.96
CA GLY A 17 -2.51 14.87 -6.43
C GLY A 17 -1.98 15.39 -5.07
N GLY A 18 -0.66 15.30 -4.86
CA GLY A 18 0.04 15.69 -3.62
C GLY A 18 0.46 14.51 -2.75
N VAL A 19 1.55 14.68 -2.00
CA VAL A 19 2.07 13.67 -1.06
C VAL A 19 1.48 13.93 0.33
N GLY A 20 0.37 13.26 0.65
CA GLY A 20 -0.26 13.35 1.97
C GLY A 20 0.35 12.41 3.01
N MET A 21 -0.05 12.59 4.27
CA MET A 21 0.33 11.71 5.39
C MET A 21 -0.02 10.24 5.11
N MET A 22 -1.20 9.97 4.52
CA MET A 22 -1.66 8.60 4.22
C MET A 22 -0.80 7.90 3.15
N ILE A 23 -0.38 8.62 2.11
CA ILE A 23 0.50 8.08 1.06
C ILE A 23 1.89 7.76 1.63
N SER A 24 2.39 8.64 2.50
CA SER A 24 3.67 8.44 3.19
C SER A 24 3.63 7.21 4.10
N LEU A 25 2.53 7.04 4.84
CA LEU A 25 2.29 5.87 5.68
C LEU A 25 2.21 4.58 4.86
N LEU A 26 1.48 4.59 3.74
CA LEU A 26 1.39 3.45 2.84
C LEU A 26 2.76 3.04 2.30
N PHE A 27 3.56 4.02 1.88
CA PHE A 27 4.91 3.77 1.38
C PHE A 27 5.81 3.14 2.46
N LEU A 28 5.75 3.66 3.69
CA LEU A 28 6.47 3.09 4.83
C LEU A 28 6.06 1.63 5.08
N LEU A 29 4.74 1.35 5.10
CA LEU A 29 4.21 -0.01 5.28
C LEU A 29 4.70 -0.96 4.19
N LEU A 30 4.73 -0.51 2.94
CA LEU A 30 5.17 -1.33 1.82
C LEU A 30 6.67 -1.66 1.88
N VAL A 31 7.50 -0.70 2.31
CA VAL A 31 8.93 -0.95 2.56
C VAL A 31 9.14 -1.95 3.69
N ILE A 32 8.38 -1.81 4.79
CA ILE A 32 8.43 -2.75 5.92
C ILE A 32 7.97 -4.14 5.47
N ASP A 33 6.85 -4.26 4.75
CA ASP A 33 6.34 -5.54 4.26
C ASP A 33 7.34 -6.24 3.35
N PHE A 34 7.95 -5.48 2.43
CA PHE A 34 8.98 -6.01 1.54
C PHE A 34 10.21 -6.49 2.31
N ALA A 35 10.68 -5.72 3.29
CA ALA A 35 11.81 -6.11 4.14
C ALA A 35 11.50 -7.36 4.97
N LEU A 36 10.33 -7.43 5.61
CA LEU A 36 9.90 -8.57 6.40
C LEU A 36 9.72 -9.84 5.54
N GLY A 37 9.10 -9.69 4.37
CA GLY A 37 8.96 -10.76 3.38
C GLY A 37 10.31 -11.26 2.86
N PHE A 38 11.26 -10.35 2.65
CA PHE A 38 12.63 -10.69 2.29
C PHE A 38 13.35 -11.45 3.42
N CYS A 39 13.29 -10.96 4.66
CA CYS A 39 13.85 -11.65 5.83
C CYS A 39 13.26 -13.06 6.00
N ARG A 40 11.98 -13.23 5.67
CA ARG A 40 11.29 -14.53 5.74
C ARG A 40 11.83 -15.48 4.68
N ALA A 41 11.97 -15.01 3.44
CA ALA A 41 12.55 -15.79 2.36
C ALA A 41 14.02 -16.17 2.61
N TRP A 42 14.79 -15.26 3.22
CA TRP A 42 16.18 -15.49 3.62
C TRP A 42 16.28 -16.58 4.69
N ARG A 43 15.51 -16.47 5.79
CA ARG A 43 15.49 -17.50 6.85
C ARG A 43 15.01 -18.86 6.36
N ALA A 44 14.08 -18.89 5.41
CA ALA A 44 13.60 -20.14 4.81
C ALA A 44 14.60 -20.77 3.83
N GLY A 45 15.77 -20.15 3.58
CA GLY A 45 16.78 -20.62 2.63
C GLY A 45 16.29 -20.67 1.18
N ARG A 46 15.16 -20.04 0.87
CA ARG A 46 14.47 -20.09 -0.44
C ARG A 46 14.21 -18.68 -0.95
N VAL A 47 15.28 -17.95 -1.21
CA VAL A 47 15.22 -16.66 -1.89
C VAL A 47 14.94 -16.91 -3.37
N SER A 48 13.65 -17.01 -3.71
CA SER A 48 13.24 -17.06 -5.11
C SER A 48 13.16 -15.64 -5.67
N SER A 49 13.86 -15.40 -6.79
CA SER A 49 13.73 -14.16 -7.57
C SER A 49 12.28 -13.86 -7.96
N SER A 50 11.43 -14.89 -8.14
CA SER A 50 10.00 -14.71 -8.43
C SER A 50 9.23 -14.03 -7.29
N LYS A 51 9.53 -14.38 -6.03
CA LYS A 51 8.89 -13.77 -4.85
C LYS A 51 9.38 -12.34 -4.65
N LEU A 52 10.67 -12.09 -4.84
CA LEU A 52 11.26 -10.75 -4.80
C LEU A 52 10.67 -9.83 -5.87
N ARG A 53 10.55 -10.32 -7.12
CA ARG A 53 9.87 -9.60 -8.21
C ARG A 53 8.43 -9.31 -7.87
N GLY A 54 7.70 -10.28 -7.31
CA GLY A 54 6.31 -10.08 -6.87
C GLY A 54 6.17 -8.94 -5.85
N GLY A 55 7.04 -8.91 -4.84
CA GLY A 55 7.09 -7.82 -3.86
C GLY A 55 7.41 -6.47 -4.48
N GLY A 56 8.41 -6.40 -5.37
CA GLY A 56 8.74 -5.17 -6.09
C GLY A 56 7.62 -4.67 -7.00
N LEU A 57 6.88 -5.57 -7.65
CA LEU A 57 5.78 -5.22 -8.54
C LEU A 57 4.59 -4.62 -7.78
N LYS A 58 4.40 -4.96 -6.49
CA LYS A 58 3.38 -4.33 -5.64
C LYS A 58 3.53 -2.81 -5.59
N PHE A 59 4.76 -2.29 -5.50
CA PHE A 59 5.02 -0.84 -5.50
C PHE A 59 4.46 -0.16 -6.75
N VAL A 60 4.66 -0.78 -7.91
CA VAL A 60 4.18 -0.26 -9.19
C VAL A 60 2.65 -0.29 -9.25
N PHE A 61 2.02 -1.40 -8.87
CA PHE A 61 0.56 -1.52 -8.91
C PHE A 61 -0.14 -0.61 -7.90
N TYR A 62 0.41 -0.44 -6.70
CA TYR A 62 -0.13 0.45 -5.69
C TYR A 62 0.01 1.91 -6.12
N PHE A 63 1.14 2.27 -6.71
CA PHE A 63 1.30 3.60 -7.30
C PHE A 63 0.27 3.86 -8.41
N LEU A 64 0.13 2.92 -9.34
CA LEU A 64 -0.82 3.05 -10.45
C LEU A 64 -2.27 3.16 -9.96
N SER A 65 -2.67 2.36 -8.96
CA SER A 65 -4.03 2.40 -8.42
C SER A 65 -4.34 3.73 -7.72
N ILE A 66 -3.37 4.33 -7.02
CA ILE A 66 -3.55 5.66 -6.41
C ILE A 66 -3.72 6.73 -7.49
N VAL A 67 -2.93 6.69 -8.57
CA VAL A 67 -3.07 7.63 -9.70
C VAL A 67 -4.46 7.51 -10.34
N VAL A 68 -4.95 6.27 -10.54
CA VAL A 68 -6.31 6.03 -11.05
C VAL A 68 -7.36 6.64 -10.11
N MET A 69 -7.26 6.40 -8.81
CA MET A 69 -8.23 6.95 -7.84
C MET A 69 -8.15 8.47 -7.71
N ALA A 70 -6.96 9.06 -7.85
CA ALA A 70 -6.80 10.51 -7.91
C ALA A 70 -7.48 11.11 -9.16
N ALA A 71 -7.35 10.45 -10.32
CA ALA A 71 -8.05 10.85 -11.55
C ALA A 71 -9.58 10.73 -11.42
N VAL A 72 -10.07 9.63 -10.82
CA VAL A 72 -11.50 9.44 -10.54
C VAL A 72 -12.02 10.53 -9.60
N GLN A 73 -11.32 10.81 -8.50
CA GLN A 73 -11.68 11.89 -7.58
C GLN A 73 -11.76 13.25 -8.30
N ALA A 74 -10.78 13.57 -9.15
CA ALA A 74 -10.77 14.82 -9.91
C ALA A 74 -11.94 14.90 -10.91
N ALA A 75 -12.26 13.80 -11.59
CA ALA A 75 -13.40 13.73 -12.51
C ALA A 75 -14.73 13.88 -11.74
N THR A 76 -14.94 13.14 -10.65
CA THR A 76 -16.15 13.21 -9.84
C THR A 76 -16.35 14.60 -9.23
N SER A 77 -15.29 15.24 -8.76
CA SER A 77 -15.36 16.58 -8.17
C SER A 77 -15.80 17.62 -9.21
N GLN A 78 -15.30 17.51 -10.45
CA GLN A 78 -15.71 18.39 -11.54
C GLN A 78 -17.16 18.16 -11.97
N SER A 79 -17.62 16.90 -12.01
CA SER A 79 -18.99 16.57 -12.44
C SER A 79 -20.06 16.88 -11.40
N THR A 80 -19.77 16.72 -10.11
CA THR A 80 -20.77 16.86 -9.04
C THR A 80 -20.67 18.17 -8.26
N GLY A 81 -19.57 18.91 -8.42
CA GLY A 81 -19.27 20.10 -7.61
C GLY A 81 -18.96 19.79 -6.13
N MET A 82 -18.95 18.52 -5.74
CA MET A 82 -18.65 18.06 -4.39
C MET A 82 -17.29 17.38 -4.35
N THR A 83 -16.45 17.75 -3.39
CA THR A 83 -15.14 17.12 -3.19
C THR A 83 -15.28 15.91 -2.28
N ILE A 84 -15.35 14.72 -2.86
CA ILE A 84 -15.34 13.45 -2.13
C ILE A 84 -13.91 12.91 -2.07
N PRO A 85 -13.32 12.63 -0.89
CA PRO A 85 -11.93 12.19 -0.74
C PRO A 85 -11.74 10.70 -1.11
N LEU A 86 -12.16 10.29 -2.29
CA LEU A 86 -12.11 8.90 -2.77
C LEU A 86 -10.69 8.32 -2.77
N ARG A 87 -9.69 9.14 -3.14
CA ARG A 87 -8.27 8.74 -3.13
C ARG A 87 -7.84 8.36 -1.71
N ASP A 88 -8.14 9.19 -0.72
CA ASP A 88 -7.64 9.00 0.64
C ASP A 88 -8.29 7.81 1.33
N VAL A 89 -9.58 7.59 1.07
CA VAL A 89 -10.29 6.37 1.52
C VAL A 89 -9.67 5.11 0.90
N PHE A 90 -9.34 5.15 -0.39
CA PHE A 90 -8.71 4.02 -1.05
C PHE A 90 -7.28 3.77 -0.55
N VAL A 91 -6.49 4.82 -0.33
CA VAL A 91 -5.15 4.70 0.28
C VAL A 91 -5.25 4.11 1.69
N ALA A 92 -6.23 4.51 2.49
CA ALA A 92 -6.45 3.94 3.81
C ALA A 92 -6.76 2.43 3.75
N TYR A 93 -7.56 2.00 2.77
CA TYR A 93 -7.80 0.58 2.51
C TYR A 93 -6.49 -0.17 2.17
N LEU A 94 -5.63 0.40 1.30
CA LEU A 94 -4.33 -0.18 1.00
C LEU A 94 -3.41 -0.26 2.23
N CYS A 95 -3.45 0.74 3.11
CA CYS A 95 -2.70 0.73 4.37
C CYS A 95 -3.13 -0.44 5.28
N VAL A 96 -4.44 -0.69 5.39
CA VAL A 96 -4.95 -1.83 6.18
C VAL A 96 -4.47 -3.17 5.58
N ASN A 97 -4.44 -3.29 4.25
CA ASN A 97 -3.94 -4.48 3.57
C ASN A 97 -2.45 -4.76 3.83
N GLU A 98 -1.60 -3.74 3.69
CA GLU A 98 -0.16 -3.90 3.93
C GLU A 98 0.15 -4.03 5.43
N GLY A 99 -0.63 -3.38 6.30
CA GLY A 99 -0.57 -3.58 7.74
C GLY A 99 -0.87 -5.03 8.13
N LEU A 100 -1.90 -5.65 7.55
CA LEU A 100 -2.21 -7.07 7.73
C LEU A 100 -1.08 -7.98 7.24
N SER A 101 -0.49 -7.66 6.08
CA SER A 101 0.65 -8.40 5.52
C SER A 101 1.88 -8.33 6.44
N CYS A 102 2.18 -7.14 6.98
CA CYS A 102 3.24 -6.95 7.97
C CYS A 102 3.00 -7.79 9.24
N LEU A 103 1.78 -7.76 9.78
CA LEU A 103 1.42 -8.54 10.98
C LEU A 103 1.60 -10.05 10.75
N GLU A 104 1.29 -10.55 9.54
CA GLU A 104 1.53 -11.95 9.19
C GLU A 104 3.02 -12.29 9.16
N HIS A 105 3.85 -11.42 8.59
CA HIS A 105 5.29 -11.62 8.63
C HIS A 105 5.86 -11.54 10.05
N LEU A 106 5.38 -10.62 10.89
CA LEU A 106 5.79 -10.51 12.29
C LEU A 106 5.41 -11.75 13.11
N SER A 107 4.19 -12.27 12.91
CA SER A 107 3.73 -13.52 13.52
C SER A 107 4.62 -14.70 13.13
N TYR A 108 5.06 -14.78 11.87
CA TYR A 108 6.02 -15.80 11.42
C TYR A 108 7.37 -15.72 12.17
N PHE A 109 7.77 -14.54 12.65
CA PHE A 109 9.00 -14.36 13.42
C PHE A 109 8.83 -14.49 14.94
N GLY A 110 7.66 -14.92 15.40
CA GLY A 110 7.40 -15.16 16.82
C GLY A 110 6.97 -13.93 17.60
N VAL A 111 6.62 -12.82 16.93
CA VAL A 111 6.00 -11.67 17.60
C VAL A 111 4.56 -12.07 17.98
N PRO A 112 4.18 -11.98 19.27
CA PRO A 112 2.83 -12.34 19.71
C PRO A 112 1.82 -11.31 19.21
N VAL A 113 1.16 -11.61 18.10
CA VAL A 113 0.05 -10.80 17.56
C VAL A 113 -1.26 -11.41 18.04
N PRO A 114 -2.15 -10.65 18.71
CA PRO A 114 -3.45 -11.16 19.13
C PRO A 114 -4.30 -11.60 17.92
N GLU A 115 -4.65 -12.89 17.84
CA GLU A 115 -5.42 -13.44 16.71
C GLU A 115 -6.75 -12.73 16.49
N LYS A 116 -7.40 -12.26 17.57
CA LYS A 116 -8.63 -11.46 17.49
C LYS A 116 -8.47 -10.19 16.64
N ILE A 117 -7.33 -9.51 16.72
CA ILE A 117 -7.10 -8.28 15.94
C ILE A 117 -6.90 -8.64 14.47
N ARG A 118 -6.13 -9.70 14.21
CA ARG A 118 -5.86 -10.20 12.86
C ARG A 118 -7.15 -10.64 12.15
N GLU A 119 -8.00 -11.40 12.83
CA GLU A 119 -9.30 -11.84 12.31
C GLU A 119 -10.21 -10.65 11.98
N ARG A 120 -10.30 -9.68 12.88
CA ARG A 120 -11.19 -8.52 12.68
C ARG A 120 -10.73 -7.64 11.54
N LEU A 121 -9.42 -7.37 11.43
CA LEU A 121 -8.86 -6.62 10.31
C LEU A 121 -9.03 -7.37 8.99
N ARG A 122 -8.83 -8.70 8.99
CA ARG A 122 -9.06 -9.54 7.82
C ARG A 122 -10.52 -9.51 7.39
N ALA A 123 -11.44 -9.67 8.32
CA ALA A 123 -12.88 -9.58 8.06
C ALA A 123 -13.27 -8.21 7.51
N TYR A 124 -12.72 -7.13 8.06
CA TYR A 124 -12.95 -5.77 7.54
C TYR A 124 -12.50 -5.63 6.09
N ARG A 125 -11.27 -6.08 5.75
CA ARG A 125 -10.77 -6.11 4.37
C ARG A 125 -11.67 -6.93 3.44
N ASP A 126 -12.03 -8.14 3.85
CA ASP A 126 -12.75 -9.09 2.99
C ASP A 126 -14.15 -8.56 2.69
N ASN A 127 -14.85 -7.99 3.68
CA ASN A 127 -16.14 -7.34 3.48
C ASN A 127 -16.10 -6.15 2.51
N LEU A 128 -14.97 -5.44 2.40
CA LEU A 128 -14.80 -4.36 1.43
C LEU A 128 -14.57 -4.88 0.00
N CYS A 129 -13.95 -6.06 -0.15
CA CYS A 129 -13.75 -6.70 -1.46
C CYS A 129 -14.97 -7.48 -1.95
N THR A 130 -15.82 -7.96 -1.03
CA THR A 130 -17.03 -8.72 -1.35
C THR A 130 -18.27 -7.82 -1.33
N SER A 131 -18.33 -6.81 -2.19
CA SER A 131 -19.64 -6.39 -2.70
C SER A 131 -19.97 -7.33 -3.85
N LYS A 132 -20.72 -8.40 -3.55
CA LYS A 132 -21.40 -9.16 -4.59
C LYS A 132 -22.36 -8.25 -5.37
#